data_AF-A0AAC8W397-F1
#
_entry.id   AF-A0AAC8W397-F1
#
_cell.length_a   1.000
_cell.length_b   1.000
_cell.length_c   1.000
_cell.angle_alpha   90.00
_cell.angle_beta   90.00
_cell.angle_gamma   90.00
#
_symmetry.space_group_name_H-M   'P 1'
#
loop_
_entity.id
_entity.type
_entity.pdbx_description
1 polymer ?
#
loop_
_entity_poly.entity_id
_entity_poly.type
_entity_poly.pdbx_seq_one_letter_code
_entity_poly.pdbx_strand_id
1 'polypeptide(L)'
;MVEYEPDSELRDTEQVPVLEPGGVAAFIEREVLPHAPDAWVDATKTQVGFEVNMTGLFYKPQALRPLEVIRAKILALETETEGLVAEIIGGRSAIKDSGVP
;
A
#
# COMPACT_ATOMS: atom_id res chain seq x y z
N MET A 1 48.20 3.79 10.34
CA MET A 1 46.99 4.56 10.70
C MET A 1 45.90 4.05 9.79
N VAL A 2 44.80 3.55 10.33
CA VAL A 2 43.67 3.06 9.53
C VAL A 2 42.70 4.22 9.39
N GLU A 3 42.33 4.53 8.15
CA GLU A 3 41.36 5.58 7.83
C GLU A 3 40.02 4.87 7.59
N TYR A 4 38.99 5.26 8.34
CA TYR A 4 37.66 4.68 8.24
C TYR A 4 36.81 5.56 7.32
N GLU A 5 36.30 4.96 6.25
CA GLU A 5 35.36 5.61 5.34
C GLU A 5 33.95 5.05 5.58
N PRO A 6 32.93 5.92 5.77
CA PRO A 6 31.57 5.46 5.97
C PRO A 6 30.98 4.90 4.66
N ASP A 7 30.62 3.62 4.67
CA ASP A 7 29.89 2.99 3.57
C ASP A 7 28.41 3.39 3.62
N SER A 8 27.90 3.98 2.53
CA SER A 8 26.51 4.38 2.44
C SER A 8 25.53 3.21 2.34
N GLU A 9 25.96 2.05 1.86
CA GLU A 9 25.12 0.85 1.71
C GLU A 9 24.85 0.16 3.06
N LEU A 10 25.69 0.42 4.07
CA LEU A 10 25.57 -0.14 5.42
C LEU A 10 24.83 0.79 6.41
N ARG A 11 24.25 1.89 5.94
CA ARG A 11 23.50 2.81 6.81
C ARG A 11 22.15 2.23 7.18
N ASP A 12 21.83 2.31 8.46
CA ASP A 12 20.52 1.95 8.99
C ASP A 12 19.94 3.07 9.87
N THR A 13 18.66 2.96 10.24
CA THR A 13 17.96 3.90 11.12
C THR A 13 17.17 3.15 12.19
N GLU A 14 17.46 3.46 13.45
CA GLU A 14 16.74 2.90 14.59
C GLU A 14 15.61 3.82 15.04
N GLN A 15 14.48 3.22 15.44
CA GLN A 15 13.39 3.92 16.12
C GLN A 15 13.53 3.76 17.63
N VAL A 16 14.04 4.80 18.30
CA VAL A 16 14.26 4.79 19.75
C VAL A 16 13.11 5.52 20.46
N PRO A 17 12.49 4.93 21.50
CA PRO A 17 11.49 5.64 22.30
C PRO A 17 12.04 6.95 22.86
N VAL A 18 11.25 8.03 22.79
CA VAL A 18 11.66 9.35 23.32
C VAL A 18 11.98 9.28 24.82
N LEU A 19 11.32 8.38 25.55
CA LEU A 19 11.53 8.14 26.99
C LEU A 19 12.43 6.94 27.29
N GLU A 20 13.26 6.53 26.33
CA GLU A 20 14.23 5.45 26.53
C GLU A 20 15.10 5.73 27.77
N PRO A 21 15.17 4.79 28.74
CA PRO A 21 16.03 4.96 29.91
C PRO A 21 17.51 5.07 29.50
N GLY A 22 18.15 6.19 29.82
CA GLY A 22 19.53 6.47 29.41
C GLY A 22 19.66 7.03 27.97
N GLY A 23 18.54 7.25 27.29
CA GLY A 23 18.47 7.88 25.97
C GLY A 23 19.04 7.02 24.85
N VAL A 24 19.28 7.66 23.69
CA VAL A 24 19.73 7.00 22.46
C VAL A 24 21.04 6.22 22.68
N ALA A 25 22.00 6.77 23.43
CA ALA A 25 23.28 6.09 23.67
C ALA A 25 23.10 4.73 24.36
N ALA A 26 22.27 4.67 25.40
CA ALA A 26 21.99 3.43 26.12
C ALA A 26 21.28 2.39 25.26
N PHE A 27 20.40 2.82 24.34
CA PHE A 27 19.79 1.94 23.35
C PHE A 27 20.83 1.36 22.40
N ILE A 28 21.69 2.20 21.83
CA ILE A 28 22.72 1.79 20.86
C ILE A 28 23.70 0.79 21.49
N GLU A 29 24.13 1.04 22.74
CA GLU A 29 24.99 0.11 23.47
C GLU A 29 24.34 -1.26 23.70
N ARG A 30 23.02 -1.29 23.95
CA ARG A 30 22.29 -2.50 24.29
C ARG A 30 21.85 -3.30 23.07
N GLU A 31 21.38 -2.62 22.02
CA GLU A 31 20.68 -3.25 20.88
C GLU A 31 21.50 -3.22 19.59
N VAL A 32 22.44 -2.28 19.40
CA VAL A 32 23.17 -2.14 18.13
C VAL A 32 24.60 -2.68 18.22
N LEU A 33 25.40 -2.17 19.15
CA LEU A 33 26.83 -2.51 19.25
C LEU A 33 27.11 -4.02 19.47
N PRO A 34 26.26 -4.83 20.12
CA PRO A 34 26.46 -6.27 20.19
C PRO A 34 26.39 -7.00 18.84
N HIS A 35 25.73 -6.39 17.86
CA HIS A 35 25.53 -6.95 16.52
C HIS A 35 26.40 -6.27 15.45
N ALA A 36 26.69 -4.99 15.63
CA ALA A 36 27.54 -4.18 14.74
C ALA A 36 28.54 -3.36 15.59
N PRO A 37 29.69 -3.94 15.97
CA PRO A 37 30.63 -3.31 16.90
C PRO A 37 31.30 -2.03 16.39
N ASP A 38 31.33 -1.83 15.07
CA ASP A 38 31.87 -0.67 14.37
C ASP A 38 30.81 0.38 14.03
N ALA A 39 29.54 0.14 14.41
CA ALA A 39 28.47 1.10 14.23
C ALA A 39 28.70 2.37 15.06
N TRP A 40 28.21 3.48 14.53
CA TRP A 40 28.25 4.78 15.20
C TRP A 40 27.03 5.62 14.81
N VAL A 41 26.66 6.56 15.67
CA VAL A 41 25.49 7.41 15.46
C VAL A 41 25.89 8.74 14.81
N ASP A 42 25.28 9.04 13.66
CA ASP A 42 25.34 10.37 13.07
C ASP A 42 24.31 11.29 13.75
N ALA A 43 24.77 12.02 14.78
CA ALA A 43 23.93 12.92 15.57
C ALA A 43 23.24 14.02 14.71
N THR A 44 23.81 14.39 13.56
CA THR A 44 23.23 15.41 12.68
C THR A 44 21.96 14.93 11.97
N LYS A 45 21.77 13.61 11.89
CA LYS A 45 20.61 12.96 11.26
C LYS A 45 19.58 12.46 12.26
N THR A 46 19.85 12.61 13.56
CA THR A 46 18.90 12.22 14.61
C THR A 46 17.71 13.17 14.59
N GLN A 47 16.50 12.62 14.51
CA GLN A 47 15.25 13.38 14.49
C GLN A 47 14.38 12.99 15.68
N VAL A 48 13.69 13.96 16.26
CA VAL A 48 12.71 13.75 17.34
C VAL A 48 11.32 14.01 16.78
N GLY A 49 10.45 13.02 16.90
CA GLY A 49 9.08 13.09 16.42
C GLY A 49 8.18 12.06 17.10
N PHE A 50 6.93 12.03 16.68
CA PHE A 50 5.96 11.02 17.10
C PHE A 50 5.28 10.44 15.87
N GLU A 51 4.99 9.16 15.91
CA GLU A 51 4.24 8.49 14.84
C GLU A 51 2.73 8.66 15.09
N VAL A 52 2.02 9.03 14.02
CA VAL A 52 0.55 9.09 14.04
C VAL A 52 0.04 7.94 13.18
N ASN A 53 -0.60 6.95 13.82
CA ASN A 53 -1.27 5.89 13.07
C ASN A 53 -2.53 6.45 12.40
N MET A 54 -2.37 6.93 11.17
CA MET A 54 -3.44 7.57 10.42
C MET A 54 -4.64 6.63 10.22
N THR A 55 -4.38 5.37 9.89
CA THR A 55 -5.45 4.37 9.73
C THR A 55 -6.14 4.11 11.06
N GLY A 56 -5.40 3.89 12.15
CA GLY A 56 -5.98 3.61 13.46
C GLY A 56 -6.84 4.75 13.99
N LEU A 57 -6.45 6.01 13.76
CA LEU A 57 -7.14 7.18 14.30
C LEU A 57 -8.25 7.72 13.38
N PHE A 58 -8.07 7.64 12.06
CA PHE A 58 -8.96 8.30 11.11
C PHE A 58 -9.78 7.33 10.25
N TYR A 59 -9.47 6.04 10.26
CA TYR A 59 -10.25 5.07 9.50
C TYR A 59 -11.62 4.87 10.15
N LYS A 60 -12.67 5.18 9.38
CA LYS A 60 -14.04 4.80 9.69
C LYS A 60 -14.36 3.57 8.86
N PRO A 61 -14.56 2.38 9.47
CA PRO A 61 -14.95 1.19 8.74
C PRO A 61 -16.21 1.46 7.91
N GLN A 62 -16.11 1.28 6.60
CA GLN A 62 -17.27 1.35 5.74
C GLN A 62 -18.07 0.05 5.88
N ALA A 63 -19.35 0.16 6.19
CA ALA A 63 -20.23 -0.99 6.21
C ALA A 63 -20.24 -1.68 4.84
N LEU A 64 -20.10 -3.00 4.84
CA LEU A 64 -20.20 -3.79 3.62
C LEU A 64 -21.62 -3.69 3.05
N ARG A 65 -21.73 -3.67 1.72
CA ARG A 65 -23.03 -3.75 1.05
C ARG A 65 -23.68 -5.11 1.36
N PRO A 66 -25.01 -5.18 1.59
CA PRO A 66 -25.68 -6.46 1.82
C PRO A 66 -25.48 -7.43 0.65
N LEU A 67 -25.37 -8.72 0.95
CA LEU A 67 -25.13 -9.75 -0.06
C LEU A 67 -26.22 -9.77 -1.15
N GLU A 68 -27.48 -9.57 -0.77
CA GLU A 68 -28.59 -9.55 -1.72
C GLU A 68 -28.48 -8.39 -2.73
N VAL A 69 -27.95 -7.25 -2.31
CA VAL A 69 -27.70 -6.11 -3.20
C VAL A 69 -26.58 -6.45 -4.19
N ILE A 70 -25.53 -7.15 -3.73
CA ILE A 70 -24.44 -7.60 -4.60
C ILE A 70 -24.98 -8.60 -5.62
N ARG A 71 -25.76 -9.59 -5.18
CA ARG A 71 -26.37 -10.61 -6.04
C ARG A 71 -27.28 -10.00 -7.10
N ALA A 72 -28.19 -9.10 -6.71
CA ALA A 72 -29.09 -8.44 -7.64
C ALA A 72 -28.33 -7.63 -8.70
N LYS A 73 -27.25 -6.94 -8.30
CA LYS A 73 -26.39 -6.21 -9.25
C LYS A 73 -25.68 -7.12 -10.24
N ILE A 74 -25.19 -8.28 -9.80
CA ILE A 74 -24.52 -9.25 -10.69
C ILE A 74 -25.51 -9.76 -11.74
N LEU A 75 -26.70 -10.20 -11.32
CA LEU A 75 -27.73 -10.71 -12.25
C LEU A 75 -28.19 -9.65 -13.26
N ALA A 76 -28.30 -8.39 -12.82
CA ALA A 76 -28.64 -7.29 -13.71
C ALA A 76 -27.56 -7.07 -14.77
N LEU A 77 -26.28 -7.12 -14.39
CA LEU A 77 -25.15 -7.01 -15.31
C LEU A 77 -25.08 -8.19 -16.28
N GLU A 78 -25.40 -9.42 -15.85
CA GLU A 78 -25.49 -10.59 -16.73
C GLU A 78 -26.56 -10.38 -17.81
N THR A 79 -27.76 -9.96 -17.40
CA THR A 79 -28.88 -9.68 -18.32
C THR A 79 -28.53 -8.56 -19.32
N GLU A 80 -27.90 -7.49 -18.85
CA GLU A 80 -27.44 -6.39 -19.71
C GLU A 80 -26.43 -6.89 -20.75
N THR A 81 -25.48 -7.71 -20.32
CA THR A 81 -24.44 -8.29 -21.19
C THR A 81 -25.04 -9.21 -22.25
N GLU A 82 -26.00 -10.07 -21.88
CA GLU A 82 -26.73 -10.91 -22.82
C GLU A 82 -27.47 -10.08 -23.88
N GLY A 83 -28.10 -8.98 -23.47
CA GLY A 83 -28.77 -8.05 -24.39
C GLY A 83 -27.80 -7.42 -25.40
N LEU A 84 -26.63 -6.97 -24.94
CA LEU A 84 -25.59 -6.41 -25.80
C LEU A 84 -25.05 -7.45 -26.80
N VAL A 85 -24.84 -8.69 -26.36
CA VAL A 85 -24.39 -9.78 -27.24
C VAL A 85 -25.46 -10.11 -28.29
N ALA A 86 -26.74 -10.14 -27.90
CA ALA A 86 -27.85 -10.35 -28.81
C ALA A 86 -27.96 -9.23 -29.87
N GLU A 87 -27.69 -7.98 -29.49
CA GLU A 87 -27.64 -6.85 -30.43
C GLU A 87 -26.50 -7.01 -31.45
N ILE A 88 -25.31 -7.40 -31.01
CA ILE A 88 -24.14 -7.61 -31.88
C ILE A 88 -24.37 -8.79 -32.85
N ILE A 89 -24.96 -9.88 -32.37
CA ILE A 89 -25.23 -11.09 -33.18
C ILE A 89 -26.45 -10.88 -34.09
N GLY A 90 -27.49 -10.19 -33.62
CA GLY A 90 -28.71 -9.90 -34.38
C GLY A 90 -28.58 -8.71 -35.35
N GLY A 91 -27.60 -7.84 -35.12
CA GLY A 91 -27.41 -6.58 -35.84
C GLY A 91 -26.36 -6.63 -36.95
N ARG A 92 -26.58 -7.46 -37.97
CA ARG A 92 -26.10 -7.21 -39.36
C ARG A 92 -26.83 -8.00 -40.45
N SER A 93 -28.02 -8.52 -40.18
CA SER A 93 -28.87 -9.18 -41.20
C SER A 93 -30.05 -8.29 -41.59
N ALA A 94 -29.76 -7.09 -42.08
CA ALA A 94 -30.75 -6.24 -42.73
C ALA A 94 -30.12 -5.44 -43.88
N ILE A 95 -29.27 -6.08 -44.68
CA ILE A 95 -29.11 -5.64 -46.08
C ILE A 95 -30.29 -6.27 -46.81
N LYS A 96 -31.38 -5.51 -46.90
CA LYS A 96 -32.52 -5.85 -47.76
C LYS A 96 -31.98 -5.99 -49.18
N ASP A 97 -32.12 -7.18 -49.75
CA ASP A 97 -32.31 -7.38 -51.19
C ASP A 97 -33.50 -6.52 -51.63
N SER A 98 -33.25 -5.23 -51.87
CA SER A 98 -34.11 -4.44 -52.73
C SER A 98 -33.61 -4.66 -54.15
N GLY A 99 -34.15 -5.72 -54.77
CA GLY A 99 -34.07 -5.91 -56.21
C GLY A 99 -34.47 -4.63 -56.93
N VAL A 100 -33.53 -4.06 -57.65
CA VAL A 100 -33.78 -3.14 -58.75
C VAL A 100 -34.53 -3.94 -59.84
N PRO A 101 -35.57 -3.38 -60.48
CA PRO A 101 -36.52 -4.12 -61.32
C PRO A 101 -35.88 -4.95 -62.43
#